data_AF-A0A2E0TJV9-F1
#
_entry.id   AF-A0A2E0TJV9-F1
#
_cell.length_a   1.000
_cell.length_b   1.000
_cell.length_c   1.000
_cell.angle_alpha   90.00
_cell.angle_beta   90.00
_cell.angle_gamma   90.00
#
_symmetry.space_group_name_H-M   'P 1'
#
loop_
_entity.id
_entity.type
_entity.pdbx_description
1 polymer ?
#
loop_
_entity_poly.entity_id
_entity_poly.type
_entity_poly.pdbx_seq_one_letter_code
_entity_poly.pdbx_strand_id
1 'polypeptide(L)'
;MRRRLACLALVFAAGCLEVEPPAGQFFCATPADCPDGWVCGSDALCYPEPLACYPYDQTSCPAGQGCYPLGGGAGTICWPAGPVAENAPCDDSMQATRCGIGFRCVSRADGVGRCSRLCRSDADCGVLECNNFLADEDLIAMAGRIGVCTYE
;
A
#
# COMPACT_ATOMS: atom_id res chain seq x y z
N MET A 1 -39.72 -40.68 38.12
CA MET A 1 -39.23 -39.32 37.80
C MET A 1 -38.24 -39.41 36.66
N ARG A 2 -38.63 -38.99 35.45
CA ARG A 2 -37.83 -39.05 34.22
C ARG A 2 -37.02 -37.76 34.09
N ARG A 3 -35.68 -37.81 34.20
CA ARG A 3 -34.81 -36.67 33.90
C ARG A 3 -34.29 -36.81 32.46
N ARG A 4 -34.79 -35.95 31.58
CA ARG A 4 -34.29 -35.78 30.20
C ARG A 4 -32.96 -35.03 30.30
N LEU A 5 -31.85 -35.67 29.95
CA LEU A 5 -30.61 -34.96 29.62
C LEU A 5 -30.82 -34.31 28.26
N ALA A 6 -30.81 -32.97 28.22
CA ALA A 6 -30.75 -32.21 26.99
C ALA A 6 -29.28 -32.16 26.54
N CYS A 7 -28.97 -32.82 25.42
CA CYS A 7 -27.73 -32.56 24.68
C CYS A 7 -27.81 -31.13 24.12
N LEU A 8 -27.06 -30.22 24.73
CA LEU A 8 -26.82 -28.89 24.21
C LEU A 8 -25.88 -29.03 23.00
N ALA A 9 -26.45 -29.00 21.79
CA ALA A 9 -25.68 -28.97 20.54
C ALA A 9 -25.08 -27.57 20.36
N LEU A 10 -23.82 -27.41 20.74
CA LEU A 10 -23.00 -26.25 20.39
C LEU A 10 -22.60 -26.39 18.91
N VAL A 11 -23.33 -25.69 18.05
CA VAL A 11 -22.99 -25.53 16.62
C VAL A 11 -21.81 -24.57 16.53
N PHE A 12 -20.62 -25.10 16.24
CA PHE A 12 -19.45 -24.32 15.86
C PHE A 12 -19.74 -23.63 14.52
N ALA A 13 -20.04 -22.33 14.56
CA ALA A 13 -20.01 -21.47 13.39
C ALA A 13 -18.53 -21.23 13.04
N ALA A 14 -17.97 -22.10 12.19
CA ALA A 14 -16.74 -21.81 11.48
C ALA A 14 -17.05 -20.74 10.43
N GLY A 15 -17.06 -19.48 10.86
CA GLY A 15 -16.93 -18.37 9.93
C GLY A 15 -15.57 -18.50 9.27
N CYS A 16 -15.54 -18.71 7.95
CA CYS A 16 -14.36 -18.45 7.15
C CYS A 16 -14.01 -16.98 7.37
N LEU A 17 -13.05 -16.72 8.25
CA LEU A 17 -12.33 -15.45 8.25
C LEU A 17 -11.65 -15.41 6.89
N GLU A 18 -12.23 -14.65 5.96
CA GLU A 18 -11.59 -14.27 4.71
C GLU A 18 -10.43 -13.34 5.12
N VAL A 19 -9.34 -13.96 5.59
CA VAL A 19 -8.11 -13.26 5.90
C VAL A 19 -7.54 -12.88 4.56
N GLU A 20 -7.81 -11.64 4.17
CA GLU A 20 -7.26 -11.05 2.97
C GLU A 20 -5.73 -11.13 3.08
N PRO A 21 -5.06 -11.90 2.21
CA PRO A 21 -3.63 -12.13 2.33
C PRO A 21 -2.90 -10.79 2.15
N PRO A 22 -1.91 -10.48 3.02
CA PRO A 22 -1.09 -9.28 2.85
C PRO A 22 -0.41 -9.25 1.47
N ALA A 23 -0.25 -8.04 0.89
CA ALA A 23 0.44 -7.87 -0.39
C ALA A 23 1.85 -8.50 -0.34
N GLY A 24 2.27 -9.18 -1.42
CA GLY A 24 3.64 -9.69 -1.55
C GLY A 24 3.96 -11.00 -0.81
N GLN A 25 2.98 -11.85 -0.49
CA GLN A 25 3.24 -13.15 0.16
C GLN A 25 3.42 -14.35 -0.78
N PHE A 26 3.03 -14.22 -2.05
CA PHE A 26 3.12 -15.31 -3.03
C PHE A 26 4.27 -15.05 -3.99
N PHE A 27 5.15 -16.04 -4.14
CA PHE A 27 6.14 -16.03 -5.19
C PHE A 27 5.48 -16.33 -6.53
N CYS A 28 5.87 -15.60 -7.58
CA CYS A 28 5.42 -15.81 -8.94
C CYS A 28 6.59 -15.83 -9.92
N ALA A 29 6.56 -16.73 -10.88
CA ALA A 29 7.44 -16.72 -12.05
C ALA A 29 6.72 -16.11 -13.26
N THR A 30 5.39 -16.19 -13.28
CA THR A 30 4.51 -15.72 -14.34
C THR A 30 3.23 -15.11 -13.74
N PRO A 31 2.48 -14.28 -14.49
CA PRO A 31 1.21 -13.73 -14.01
C PRO A 31 0.19 -14.78 -13.58
N ALA A 32 0.24 -15.99 -14.15
CA ALA A 32 -0.69 -17.08 -13.82
C ALA A 32 -0.44 -17.72 -12.43
N ASP A 33 0.70 -17.42 -11.79
CA ASP A 33 1.01 -17.91 -10.44
C ASP A 33 0.30 -17.09 -9.35
N CYS A 34 -0.28 -15.95 -9.71
CA CYS A 34 -0.98 -15.06 -8.78
C CYS A 34 -2.49 -15.37 -8.70
N PRO A 35 -3.13 -15.10 -7.55
CA PRO A 35 -4.59 -15.22 -7.43
C PRO A 35 -5.33 -14.35 -8.47
N ASP A 36 -6.58 -14.69 -8.75
CA ASP A 36 -7.43 -13.85 -9.62
C ASP A 36 -7.50 -12.41 -9.08
N GLY A 37 -7.28 -11.43 -9.95
CA GLY A 37 -7.19 -10.01 -9.57
C GLY A 37 -5.85 -9.60 -8.96
N TRP A 38 -4.77 -10.38 -9.18
CA TRP A 38 -3.40 -10.05 -8.77
C TRP A 38 -2.42 -10.12 -9.95
N VAL A 39 -1.36 -9.33 -9.91
CA VAL A 39 -0.26 -9.27 -10.89
C VAL A 39 1.05 -9.72 -10.28
N CYS A 40 1.88 -10.38 -11.10
CA CYS A 40 3.24 -10.75 -10.74
C CYS A 40 4.18 -9.55 -10.89
N GLY A 41 4.79 -9.12 -9.80
CA GLY A 41 5.79 -8.06 -9.76
C GLY A 41 7.14 -8.48 -10.31
N SER A 42 8.00 -7.49 -10.63
CA SER A 42 9.35 -7.73 -11.16
C SER A 42 10.31 -8.35 -10.14
N ASP A 43 9.93 -8.32 -8.87
CA ASP A 43 10.60 -8.96 -7.73
C ASP A 43 10.09 -10.38 -7.47
N ALA A 44 9.30 -10.93 -8.38
CA ALA A 44 8.71 -12.27 -8.28
C ALA A 44 7.71 -12.41 -7.11
N LEU A 45 7.03 -11.33 -6.72
CA LEU A 45 5.95 -11.36 -5.72
C LEU A 45 4.60 -10.95 -6.34
N CYS A 46 3.49 -11.53 -5.87
CA CYS A 46 2.16 -11.15 -6.32
C CYS A 46 1.60 -9.92 -5.58
N TYR A 47 0.95 -9.02 -6.34
CA TYR A 47 0.29 -7.80 -5.85
C TYR A 47 -1.14 -7.71 -6.37
N PRO A 48 -2.10 -7.12 -5.63
CA PRO A 48 -3.45 -6.91 -6.16
C PRO A 48 -3.45 -5.99 -7.40
N GLU A 49 -4.27 -6.31 -8.40
CA GLU A 49 -4.65 -5.37 -9.45
C GLU A 49 -5.42 -4.19 -8.82
N PRO A 50 -5.28 -2.95 -9.33
CA PRO A 50 -4.70 -2.55 -10.61
C PRO A 50 -3.23 -2.09 -10.53
N LEU A 51 -2.46 -2.52 -9.52
CA LEU A 51 -1.14 -1.94 -9.27
C LEU A 51 -0.15 -2.28 -10.38
N ALA A 52 0.45 -1.28 -11.02
CA ALA A 52 1.64 -1.50 -11.85
C ALA A 52 2.87 -1.86 -11.00
N CYS A 53 2.86 -1.44 -9.73
CA CYS A 53 3.96 -1.58 -8.79
C CYS A 53 3.52 -1.36 -7.33
N TYR A 54 4.37 -1.73 -6.36
CA TYR A 54 4.08 -1.53 -4.94
C TYR A 54 4.86 -0.32 -4.35
N PRO A 55 4.20 0.78 -3.96
CA PRO A 55 4.88 2.02 -3.57
C PRO A 55 5.67 1.93 -2.28
N TYR A 56 5.25 1.11 -1.33
CA TYR A 56 5.96 1.01 -0.05
C TYR A 56 7.28 0.26 -0.22
N ASP A 57 7.25 -0.93 -0.83
CA ASP A 57 8.46 -1.75 -1.05
C ASP A 57 9.26 -1.32 -2.30
N GLN A 58 8.71 -0.41 -3.13
CA GLN A 58 9.33 0.11 -4.37
C GLN A 58 9.71 -1.01 -5.35
N THR A 59 8.83 -2.01 -5.46
CA THR A 59 9.03 -3.20 -6.29
C THR A 59 8.32 -3.06 -7.63
N SER A 60 8.58 -3.97 -8.57
CA SER A 60 7.97 -4.04 -9.90
C SER A 60 8.40 -2.99 -10.93
N CYS A 61 9.03 -1.89 -10.50
CA CYS A 61 9.50 -0.87 -11.44
C CYS A 61 10.88 -1.18 -12.05
N PRO A 62 11.13 -0.77 -13.31
CA PRO A 62 12.45 -0.85 -13.93
C PRO A 62 13.51 -0.05 -13.15
N ALA A 63 14.79 -0.43 -13.31
CA ALA A 63 15.91 0.29 -12.72
C ALA A 63 15.88 1.79 -13.09
N GLY A 64 16.06 2.67 -12.10
CA GLY A 64 15.99 4.13 -12.27
C GLY A 64 14.57 4.72 -12.17
N GLN A 65 13.55 3.89 -11.98
CA GLN A 65 12.17 4.32 -11.72
C GLN A 65 11.77 4.05 -10.27
N GLY A 66 10.86 4.88 -9.76
CA GLY A 66 10.16 4.66 -8.50
C GLY A 66 8.70 4.29 -8.76
N CYS A 67 8.11 3.59 -7.80
CA CYS A 67 6.68 3.32 -7.77
C CYS A 67 5.95 4.44 -7.03
N TYR A 68 5.03 5.12 -7.70
CA TYR A 68 4.28 6.23 -7.13
C TYR A 68 2.78 5.93 -7.09
N PRO A 69 2.11 6.23 -5.96
CA PRO A 69 0.66 6.17 -5.90
C PRO A 69 0.05 7.32 -6.70
N LEU A 70 -0.93 6.99 -7.54
CA LEU A 70 -1.76 7.97 -8.21
C LEU A 70 -2.90 8.40 -7.27
N GLY A 71 -3.30 9.68 -7.32
CA GLY A 71 -4.43 10.16 -6.53
C GLY A 71 -5.78 9.61 -7.03
N GLY A 72 -6.80 9.64 -6.18
CA GLY A 72 -8.18 9.32 -6.56
C GLY A 72 -8.40 7.87 -7.02
N GLY A 73 -7.77 6.91 -6.35
CA GLY A 73 -7.97 5.47 -6.65
C GLY A 73 -7.33 4.96 -7.94
N ALA A 74 -6.61 5.79 -8.70
CA ALA A 74 -6.04 5.41 -10.00
C ALA A 74 -4.88 4.40 -9.94
N GLY A 75 -4.61 3.78 -8.79
CA GLY A 75 -3.58 2.77 -8.61
C GLY A 75 -2.18 3.36 -8.49
N THR A 76 -1.20 2.71 -9.12
CA THR A 76 0.22 3.08 -9.03
C THR A 76 0.88 3.09 -10.39
N ILE A 77 1.97 3.85 -10.51
CA ILE A 77 2.73 3.98 -11.75
C ILE A 77 4.23 3.93 -11.49
N CYS A 78 4.96 3.31 -12.41
CA CYS A 78 6.41 3.42 -12.47
C CYS A 78 6.81 4.69 -13.22
N TRP A 79 7.63 5.54 -12.60
CA TRP A 79 8.07 6.80 -13.17
C TRP A 79 9.53 7.09 -12.81
N PRO A 80 10.31 7.85 -13.61
CA PRO A 80 11.66 8.25 -13.23
C PRO A 80 11.74 8.84 -11.83
N ALA A 81 12.72 8.36 -11.04
CA ALA A 81 12.97 8.82 -9.68
C ALA A 81 13.20 10.35 -9.64
N GLY A 82 12.49 11.05 -8.76
CA GLY A 82 12.77 12.45 -8.49
C GLY A 82 14.06 12.64 -7.67
N PRO A 83 14.72 13.80 -7.74
CA PRO A 83 15.96 14.05 -6.99
C PRO A 83 15.71 14.51 -5.55
N VAL A 84 14.46 14.78 -5.16
CA VAL A 84 14.13 15.46 -3.90
C VAL A 84 14.00 14.46 -2.76
N ALA A 85 14.74 14.70 -1.68
CA ALA A 85 14.74 13.89 -0.46
C ALA A 85 13.56 14.22 0.47
N GLU A 86 13.41 13.43 1.54
CA GLU A 86 12.41 13.64 2.59
C GLU A 86 12.40 15.08 3.13
N ASN A 87 11.20 15.60 3.40
CA ASN A 87 10.87 16.93 3.91
C ASN A 87 11.26 18.13 3.03
N ALA A 88 11.94 17.92 1.91
CA ALA A 88 12.24 19.01 0.97
C ALA A 88 10.98 19.41 0.16
N PRO A 89 10.91 20.68 -0.30
CA PRO A 89 9.80 21.16 -1.12
C PRO A 89 9.66 20.35 -2.40
N CYS A 90 8.43 20.05 -2.79
CA CYS A 90 8.14 19.26 -3.98
C CYS A 90 6.95 19.77 -4.78
N ASP A 91 6.93 19.36 -6.03
CA ASP A 91 5.82 19.51 -6.95
C ASP A 91 5.81 18.31 -7.90
N ASP A 92 4.74 17.51 -7.85
CA ASP A 92 4.60 16.31 -8.69
C ASP A 92 4.47 16.65 -10.19
N SER A 93 4.14 17.90 -10.56
CA SER A 93 4.10 18.34 -11.95
C SER A 93 5.48 18.57 -12.57
N MET A 94 6.54 18.67 -11.75
CA MET A 94 7.90 19.03 -12.20
C MET A 94 8.92 17.96 -11.80
N GLN A 95 9.58 17.33 -12.77
CA GLN A 95 10.58 16.28 -12.50
C GLN A 95 11.73 16.75 -11.60
N ALA A 96 12.14 18.02 -11.71
CA ALA A 96 13.23 18.59 -10.93
C ALA A 96 12.92 18.73 -9.43
N THR A 97 11.63 18.80 -9.08
CA THR A 97 11.14 18.93 -7.70
C THR A 97 10.32 17.73 -7.26
N ARG A 98 10.29 16.66 -8.06
CA ARG A 98 9.59 15.44 -7.71
C ARG A 98 10.33 14.72 -6.59
N CYS A 99 9.57 14.08 -5.72
CA CYS A 99 10.10 13.25 -4.66
C CYS A 99 10.85 12.03 -5.20
N GLY A 100 11.90 11.64 -4.48
CA GLY A 100 12.61 10.39 -4.75
C GLY A 100 11.79 9.15 -4.41
N ILE A 101 12.41 8.00 -4.68
CA ILE A 101 11.89 6.66 -4.38
C ILE A 101 11.50 6.56 -2.89
N GLY A 102 10.34 5.99 -2.60
CA GLY A 102 9.81 5.82 -1.24
C GLY A 102 9.15 7.06 -0.63
N PHE A 103 9.07 8.17 -1.38
CA PHE A 103 8.48 9.42 -0.94
C PHE A 103 7.32 9.85 -1.85
N ARG A 104 6.34 10.56 -1.26
CA ARG A 104 5.23 11.19 -1.98
C ARG A 104 5.18 12.68 -1.67
N CYS A 105 4.83 13.49 -2.66
CA CYS A 105 4.58 14.90 -2.42
C CYS A 105 3.24 15.10 -1.70
N VAL A 106 3.28 15.66 -0.49
CA VAL A 106 2.09 15.92 0.32
C VAL A 106 1.97 17.40 0.59
N SER A 107 0.85 18.00 0.21
CA SER A 107 0.54 19.40 0.52
C SER A 107 0.38 19.60 2.02
N ARG A 108 1.05 20.60 2.58
CA ARG A 108 0.95 20.98 4.00
C ARG A 108 0.11 22.24 4.18
N ALA A 109 -0.22 22.58 5.42
CA ALA A 109 -1.04 23.75 5.77
C ALA A 109 -0.42 25.09 5.35
N ASP A 110 0.90 25.14 5.14
CA ASP A 110 1.63 26.30 4.60
C ASP A 110 1.49 26.45 3.07
N GLY A 111 0.76 25.55 2.42
CA GLY A 111 0.59 25.53 0.96
C GLY A 111 1.78 24.95 0.21
N VAL A 112 2.83 24.50 0.90
CA VAL A 112 4.04 23.93 0.28
C VAL A 112 3.96 22.42 0.30
N GLY A 113 4.09 21.79 -0.87
CA GLY A 113 4.25 20.34 -0.98
C GLY A 113 5.57 19.91 -0.37
N ARG A 114 5.57 18.84 0.44
CA ARG A 114 6.80 18.25 0.98
C ARG A 114 6.85 16.74 0.77
N CYS A 115 8.03 16.24 0.43
CA CYS A 115 8.26 14.81 0.28
C CYS A 115 8.13 14.12 1.62
N SER A 116 7.11 13.28 1.76
CA SER A 116 6.85 12.52 2.98
C SER A 116 7.02 11.04 2.68
N ARG A 117 7.60 10.30 3.63
CA ARG A 117 7.82 8.86 3.53
C ARG A 117 6.50 8.11 3.48
N LEU A 118 6.42 7.08 2.66
CA LEU A 118 5.31 6.14 2.65
C LEU A 118 5.40 5.20 3.85
N CYS A 119 4.26 4.79 4.39
CA CYS A 119 4.18 3.91 5.57
C CYS A 119 3.03 2.93 5.46
N ARG A 120 3.10 1.80 6.17
CA ARG A 120 1.98 0.87 6.40
C ARG A 120 1.47 0.94 7.84
N SER A 121 2.34 1.36 8.75
CA SER A 121 2.06 1.52 10.17
C SER A 121 2.95 2.58 10.78
N ASP A 122 2.62 3.02 12.00
CA ASP A 122 3.42 4.00 12.74
C ASP A 122 4.86 3.53 12.98
N ALA A 123 5.09 2.22 13.01
CA ALA A 123 6.43 1.65 13.15
C ALA A 123 7.38 2.05 12.00
N ASP A 124 6.84 2.34 10.82
CA ASP A 124 7.62 2.75 9.64
C ASP A 124 8.02 4.24 9.71
N CYS A 125 7.35 4.99 10.58
CA CYS A 125 7.43 6.44 10.70
C CYS A 125 8.29 6.92 11.89
N GLY A 126 8.73 6.01 12.75
CA GLY A 126 9.59 6.31 13.90
C GLY A 126 8.86 7.15 14.95
N VAL A 127 9.07 8.46 14.93
CA VAL A 127 8.41 9.41 15.85
C VAL A 127 7.20 10.11 15.22
N LEU A 128 6.94 9.86 13.93
CA LEU A 128 5.80 10.38 13.19
C LEU A 128 4.68 9.35 13.18
N GLU A 129 3.48 9.81 12.86
CA GLU A 129 2.32 8.92 12.70
C GLU A 129 2.09 8.59 11.23
N CYS A 130 1.66 7.36 10.99
CA CYS A 130 1.31 6.88 9.67
C CYS A 130 -0.12 7.27 9.34
N ASN A 131 -0.27 8.44 8.72
CA ASN A 131 -1.58 8.95 8.36
C ASN A 131 -1.99 8.47 6.98
N ASN A 132 -3.15 7.82 6.94
CA ASN A 132 -3.78 7.33 5.72
C ASN A 132 -4.46 8.49 4.99
N PHE A 133 -3.66 9.38 4.39
CA PHE A 133 -4.15 10.52 3.60
C PHE A 133 -4.82 10.11 2.29
N LEU A 134 -4.69 8.85 1.91
CA LEU A 134 -5.40 8.32 0.77
C LEU A 134 -6.78 7.83 1.22
N ALA A 135 -7.65 8.79 1.50
CA ALA A 135 -9.06 8.55 1.71
C ALA A 135 -9.69 8.23 0.36
N ASP A 136 -9.60 6.98 -0.09
CA ASP A 136 -10.51 6.44 -1.09
C ASP A 136 -10.62 4.93 -0.92
N GLU A 137 -11.84 4.45 -1.11
CA GLU A 137 -12.27 3.06 -0.94
C GLU A 137 -11.50 2.10 -1.87
N ASP A 138 -10.78 2.63 -2.86
CA ASP A 138 -9.95 1.88 -3.81
C ASP A 138 -8.54 1.53 -3.30
N LEU A 139 -8.00 2.22 -2.29
CA LEU A 139 -6.73 1.82 -1.64
C LEU A 139 -6.90 0.75 -0.58
N ILE A 140 -8.14 0.52 -0.15
CA ILE A 140 -8.50 -0.62 0.69
C ILE A 140 -8.31 -1.93 -0.10
N ALA A 141 -8.49 -1.91 -1.43
CA ALA A 141 -8.23 -3.06 -2.29
C ALA A 141 -6.73 -3.36 -2.52
N MET A 142 -5.80 -2.50 -2.07
CA MET A 142 -4.35 -2.62 -2.32
C MET A 142 -3.58 -3.41 -1.25
N ALA A 143 -4.25 -4.32 -0.54
CA ALA A 143 -3.67 -5.27 0.42
C ALA A 143 -2.74 -4.65 1.50
N GLY A 144 -3.06 -3.42 1.91
CA GLY A 144 -2.43 -2.70 3.01
C GLY A 144 -2.75 -1.21 2.93
N ARG A 145 -3.14 -0.60 4.06
CA ARG A 145 -3.34 0.86 4.14
C ARG A 145 -1.97 1.54 3.97
N ILE A 146 -1.64 2.00 2.77
CA ILE A 146 -0.44 2.81 2.55
C ILE A 146 -0.78 4.26 2.94
N GLY A 147 -0.13 4.73 4.00
CA GLY A 147 -0.17 6.10 4.47
C GLY A 147 1.09 6.88 4.10
N VAL A 148 1.18 8.09 4.67
CA VAL A 148 2.39 8.92 4.67
C VAL A 148 2.73 9.33 6.09
N CYS A 149 4.02 9.36 6.42
CA CYS A 149 4.48 9.79 7.73
C CYS A 149 4.29 11.30 7.87
N THR A 150 3.53 11.71 8.88
CA THR A 150 3.26 13.12 9.15
C THR A 150 3.38 13.46 10.63
N TYR A 151 3.75 14.70 10.91
CA TYR A 151 3.46 15.34 12.18
C TYR A 151 1.95 15.66 12.19
N GLU A 152 1.24 15.22 13.22
CA GLU A 152 -0.09 15.77 13.55
C GLU A 152 -0.02 17.26 13.92
#